data_AF-A0A4Q3CMD9-F1
#
_entry.id   AF-A0A4Q3CMD9-F1
#
_cell.length_a   1.000
_cell.length_b   1.000
_cell.length_c   1.000
_cell.angle_alpha   90.00
_cell.angle_beta   90.00
_cell.angle_gamma   90.00
#
_symmetry.space_group_name_H-M   'P 1'
#
loop_
_entity.id
_entity.type
_entity.pdbx_description
1 polymer ?
#
loop_
_entity_poly.entity_id
_entity_poly.type
_entity_poly.pdbx_seq_one_letter_code
_entity_poly.pdbx_strand_id
1 'polypeptide(L)' 'MTPSSSHGVTTAVGGNCGVGFAPCRPADHELLIAVMEGVEDIPGAVMAEGLSWDWETYPQYLD' A
#
# COMPACT_ATOMS: atom_id res chain seq x y z
N MET A 1 4.14 30.80 -6.56
CA MET A 1 4.58 29.51 -7.12
C MET A 1 4.34 29.55 -8.62
N THR A 2 5.36 29.29 -9.44
CA THR A 2 5.25 29.20 -10.91
C THR A 2 5.08 27.73 -11.32
N PRO A 3 4.25 27.40 -12.32
CA PRO A 3 4.00 26.02 -12.71
C PRO A 3 5.23 25.36 -13.33
N SER A 4 5.32 24.02 -13.27
CA SER A 4 6.45 23.24 -13.81
C SER A 4 6.70 23.47 -15.31
N SER A 5 5.64 23.76 -16.08
CA SER A 5 5.74 24.12 -17.51
C SER A 5 6.55 25.41 -17.74
N SER A 6 6.56 26.35 -16.80
CA SER A 6 7.40 27.56 -16.86
C SER A 6 8.90 27.27 -16.72
N HIS A 7 9.28 26.03 -16.40
CA HIS A 7 10.67 25.59 -16.20
C HIS A 7 11.12 24.56 -17.25
N GLY A 8 10.42 24.47 -18.39
CA GLY A 8 10.83 23.60 -19.51
C GLY A 8 10.36 22.15 -19.41
N VAL A 9 9.49 21.80 -18.45
CA VAL A 9 8.82 20.49 -18.41
C VAL A 9 7.78 20.43 -19.54
N THR A 10 8.00 19.54 -20.51
CA THR A 10 7.14 19.41 -21.72
C THR A 10 6.26 18.15 -21.72
N THR A 11 6.58 17.17 -20.89
CA THR A 11 5.89 15.87 -20.85
C THR A 11 5.49 15.51 -19.42
N ALA A 12 4.29 14.98 -19.26
CA ALA A 12 3.82 14.36 -18.03
C ALA A 12 3.45 12.89 -18.30
N VAL A 13 3.81 12.00 -17.38
CA VAL A 13 3.41 10.59 -17.40
C VAL A 13 2.49 10.37 -16.21
N GLY A 14 1.25 9.97 -16.48
CA GLY A 14 0.31 9.56 -15.45
C GLY A 14 0.49 8.07 -15.13
N GLY A 15 0.61 7.75 -13.85
CA GLY A 15 0.56 6.39 -13.33
C GLY A 15 -0.53 6.29 -12.26
N ASN A 16 -1.08 5.09 -12.07
CA ASN A 16 -1.96 4.84 -10.94
C ASN A 16 -1.11 4.62 -9.69
N CYS A 17 -1.48 5.29 -8.60
CA CYS A 17 -0.96 4.91 -7.29
C CYS A 17 -1.57 3.56 -6.90
N GLY A 18 -0.77 2.71 -6.27
CA GLY A 18 -1.24 1.44 -5.73
C GLY A 18 -0.43 1.10 -4.50
N VAL A 19 -1.12 0.61 -3.47
CA VAL A 19 -0.52 0.08 -2.25
C VAL A 19 -1.20 -1.24 -1.93
N GLY A 20 -0.48 -2.11 -1.25
CA GLY A 20 -0.97 -3.41 -0.81
C GLY A 20 -0.08 -3.97 0.28
N PHE A 21 -0.47 -5.13 0.79
CA PHE A 21 0.29 -5.82 1.82
C PHE A 21 1.37 -6.69 1.19
N ALA A 22 2.52 -6.75 1.85
CA ALA A 22 3.61 -7.65 1.52
C ALA A 22 3.81 -8.64 2.68
N PRO A 23 4.40 -9.82 2.41
CA PRO A 23 4.67 -10.80 3.46
C PRO A 23 5.46 -10.27 4.63
N CYS A 24 4.97 -10.59 5.83
CA CYS A 24 5.49 -10.10 7.09
C CYS A 24 5.26 -11.14 8.19
N ARG A 25 5.84 -10.90 9.36
CA ARG A 25 5.70 -11.83 10.48
C ARG A 25 4.36 -11.60 11.19
N PRO A 26 3.80 -12.62 11.86
CA PRO A 26 2.57 -12.49 12.65
C PRO A 26 2.58 -11.34 13.66
N ALA A 27 3.74 -11.02 14.23
CA ALA A 27 3.89 -9.91 15.17
C ALA A 27 3.72 -8.51 14.52
N ASP A 28 3.83 -8.41 13.19
CA ASP A 28 3.81 -7.15 12.45
C ASP A 28 2.44 -6.87 11.79
N HIS A 29 1.48 -7.81 11.84
CA HIS A 29 0.19 -7.70 11.12
C HIS A 29 -0.61 -6.46 11.55
N GLU A 30 -0.79 -6.27 12.85
CA GLU A 30 -1.53 -5.13 13.42
C GLU A 30 -0.88 -3.79 13.05
N LEU A 31 0.45 -3.74 13.00
CA LEU A 31 1.17 -2.54 12.59
C LEU A 31 0.88 -2.21 11.12
N LEU A 32 0.92 -3.20 10.23
CA LEU A 32 0.62 -2.97 8.82
C LEU A 32 -0.83 -2.57 8.58
N ILE A 33 -1.79 -3.16 9.31
CA ILE A 33 -3.20 -2.76 9.26
C ILE A 33 -3.34 -1.30 9.67
N ALA A 34 -2.71 -0.88 10.78
CA ALA A 34 -2.76 0.50 11.25
C ALA A 34 -2.13 1.49 10.25
N VAL A 35 -1.04 1.10 9.58
CA VAL A 35 -0.43 1.91 8.52
C VAL A 35 -1.37 2.04 7.33
N MET A 36 -1.97 0.94 6.88
CA MET A 36 -2.89 0.94 5.74
C MET A 36 -4.16 1.74 6.05
N GLU A 37 -4.69 1.66 7.26
CA GLU A 37 -5.83 2.46 7.72
C GLU A 37 -5.49 3.96 7.67
N GLY A 38 -4.27 4.34 8.05
CA GLY A 38 -3.82 5.73 7.94
C GLY A 38 -3.53 6.21 6.52
N VAL A 39 -3.09 5.33 5.61
CA VAL A 39 -2.70 5.69 4.23
C VAL A 39 -3.90 5.74 3.29
N GLU A 40 -4.75 4.71 3.34
CA GLU A 40 -5.87 4.53 2.40
C GLU A 40 -7.24 4.85 3.02
N ASP A 41 -7.29 5.24 4.30
CA ASP A 41 -8.54 5.56 5.03
C ASP A 41 -9.55 4.38 5.05
N ILE A 42 -9.03 3.15 5.02
CA ILE A 42 -9.80 1.91 5.10
C ILE A 42 -9.87 1.45 6.57
N PRO A 43 -11.06 1.17 7.13
CA PRO A 43 -11.17 0.74 8.53
C PRO A 43 -10.38 -0.53 8.83
N GLY A 44 -9.59 -0.52 9.91
CA GLY A 44 -8.73 -1.65 10.29
C GLY A 44 -9.50 -2.95 10.52
N ALA A 45 -10.71 -2.88 11.09
CA ALA A 45 -11.57 -4.04 11.32
C ALA A 45 -11.95 -4.79 10.03
N VAL A 46 -12.16 -4.05 8.93
CA VAL A 46 -12.50 -4.65 7.62
C VAL A 46 -11.28 -5.38 7.06
N MET A 47 -10.07 -4.84 7.24
CA MET A 47 -8.84 -5.46 6.78
C MET A 47 -8.45 -6.67 7.63
N ALA A 48 -8.66 -6.61 8.95
CA ALA A 48 -8.41 -7.73 9.86
C ALA A 48 -9.28 -8.94 9.54
N GLU A 49 -10.53 -8.73 9.09
CA GLU A 49 -11.43 -9.81 8.65
C GLU A 49 -11.15 -10.25 7.21
N GLY A 50 -10.79 -9.31 6.33
CA GLY A 50 -10.65 -9.55 4.89
C GLY A 50 -9.33 -10.20 4.46
N LEU A 51 -8.29 -10.15 5.30
CA LEU A 51 -6.97 -10.71 4.99
C LEU A 51 -6.79 -12.08 5.67
N SER A 52 -6.39 -13.09 4.90
CA SER A 52 -6.21 -14.45 5.43
C SER A 52 -4.87 -14.67 6.16
N TRP A 53 -3.87 -13.80 5.92
CA TRP A 53 -2.55 -13.84 6.58
C TRP A 53 -1.80 -15.18 6.48
N ASP A 54 -2.08 -15.99 5.46
CA ASP A 54 -1.49 -17.33 5.30
C ASP A 54 -0.03 -17.33 4.79
N TRP A 55 0.60 -16.16 4.73
CA TRP A 55 1.88 -15.93 4.08
C TRP A 55 2.84 -15.12 4.94
N GLU A 56 4.09 -15.58 5.07
CA GLU A 56 5.20 -14.84 5.69
C GLU A 56 6.36 -14.61 4.72
N THR A 57 6.34 -15.32 3.59
CA THR A 57 7.37 -15.26 2.55
C THR A 57 6.76 -14.99 1.17
N TYR A 58 7.56 -14.47 0.25
CA TYR A 58 7.11 -14.16 -1.10
C TYR A 58 6.57 -15.38 -1.89
N PRO A 59 7.17 -16.58 -1.82
CA PRO A 59 6.57 -17.77 -2.45
C PRO A 59 5.17 -18.10 -1.90
N GLN A 60 4.99 -18.08 -0.57
CA GLN A 60 3.68 -18.36 0.05
C GLN A 60 2.60 -17.35 -0.36
N TYR A 61 2.99 -16.11 -0.67
CA TYR A 61 2.06 -15.06 -1.13
C TYR A 61 1.62 -15.24 -2.59
N LEU A 62 2.41 -15.96 -3.40
CA LEU A 62 2.12 -16.21 -4.80
C LEU A 62 1.39 -17.54 -5.05
N ASP A 63 1.40 -18.44 -4.07
CA ASP A 63 0.66 -19.71 -4.08
C ASP A 63 -0.85 -19.46 -3.87
#